data_AF-R5I4J2-F1
#
_entry.id   AF-R5I4J2-F1
#
_cell.length_a   1.000
_cell.length_b   1.000
_cell.length_c   1.000
_cell.angle_alpha   90.00
_cell.angle_beta   90.00
_cell.angle_gamma   90.00
#
_symmetry.space_group_name_H-M   'P 1'
#
loop_
_entity.id
_entity.type
_entity.pdbx_description
1 polymer ?
#
loop_
_entity_poly.entity_id
_entity_poly.type
_entity_poly.pdbx_seq_one_letter_code
_entity_poly.pdbx_strand_id
1 'polypeptide(L)'
;MTTLQNHREMLVDRLIDLAIDEDVYTGDVTTDSIVPESTSAVATMTAKADGVISGLPVVEKVFRRFQEDIVFKPAVHDGDTVRKGDVILRVEGSYPALLKAERTALNFFQRMSGIATETARYVAELRGTHTRLLDTRKTAPGMRVTDKMAVHDGGAANHRMGLYDMAMIKDNHIKMAGSIAAAVEQVRSRVPSGMQIEVETTNLDEVKEALEARADIIMLDNMSTEMMRDAVNIIGGRAKTEASGNMTLQRIAEVAATGVDFISVGALTHSVKALDISMNIQLTPEYLTKAIKELKRKHNAVILAHYYVPAEVQDVADFVGDSLELSRKAAQTDADVIVFCGVRFMAETAAVLSPGKTVLLPVPDAGCSLADSIEGEDLQAWKKRHPDGTVISYVNTDAQTKAAADICCTSANAVKVAEAVADGVRGKGILFVPDRNLGAYVNSTSGLRMELWKGCCHVHERITSKLVGEALDKYPEAEVLIHPEAACTSDPKITGNPRCFFYSTSGIIRHVRESERRQFVIATELGVMHRLSQEAPGKECIPLSETLVCGDMKKVTLLSLFETLLHRSPRKIVTLPSETAQKAASPVQKMLEL
;
A
#
# COMPACT_ATOMS: atom_id res chain seq x y z
N MET A 1 -3.96 39.20 1.83
CA MET A 1 -4.42 38.71 3.14
C MET A 1 -4.57 39.88 4.09
N THR A 2 -5.56 39.86 4.98
CA THR A 2 -5.77 40.92 5.99
C THR A 2 -4.71 40.81 7.11
N THR A 3 -4.43 41.90 7.83
CA THR A 3 -3.49 41.91 8.97
C THR A 3 -3.79 40.83 10.02
N LEU A 4 -5.08 40.53 10.24
CA LEU A 4 -5.53 39.49 11.16
C LEU A 4 -5.24 38.08 10.65
N GLN A 5 -5.36 37.84 9.35
CA GLN A 5 -5.06 36.53 8.76
C GLN A 5 -3.55 36.25 8.83
N ASN A 6 -2.72 37.23 8.51
CA ASN A 6 -1.26 37.12 8.67
C ASN A 6 -0.87 36.83 10.13
N HIS A 7 -1.54 37.47 11.09
CA HIS A 7 -1.29 37.21 12.51
C HIS A 7 -1.65 35.77 12.91
N ARG A 8 -2.76 35.22 12.40
CA ARG A 8 -3.15 33.83 12.66
C ARG A 8 -2.14 32.84 12.07
N GLU A 9 -1.68 33.07 10.85
CA GLU A 9 -0.66 32.23 10.22
C GLU A 9 0.65 32.24 11.01
N MET A 10 1.11 33.42 11.44
CA MET A 10 2.28 33.56 12.31
C MET A 10 2.13 32.78 13.63
N LEU A 11 0.94 32.77 14.25
CA LEU A 11 0.68 31.99 15.46
C LEU A 11 0.77 30.48 15.20
N VAL A 12 0.28 30.00 14.05
CA VAL A 12 0.40 28.59 13.65
C VAL A 12 1.85 28.22 13.41
N ASP A 13 2.63 29.07 12.73
CA ASP A 13 4.06 28.80 12.50
C ASP A 13 4.83 28.70 13.82
N ARG A 14 4.64 29.65 14.74
CA ARG A 14 5.27 29.61 16.07
C ARG A 14 4.89 28.37 16.88
N LEU A 15 3.67 27.89 16.71
CA LEU A 15 3.19 26.71 17.41
C LEU A 15 3.82 25.43 16.83
N ILE A 16 3.99 25.37 15.51
CA ILE A 16 4.73 24.27 14.85
C ILE A 16 6.19 24.27 15.31
N ASP A 17 6.84 25.43 15.29
CA ASP A 17 8.24 25.56 15.68
C ASP A 17 8.44 25.14 17.16
N LEU A 18 7.53 25.55 18.05
CA LEU A 18 7.54 25.10 19.45
C LEU A 18 7.39 23.58 19.59
N ALA A 19 6.50 22.96 18.82
CA ALA A 19 6.29 21.51 18.88
C ALA A 19 7.51 20.74 18.36
N ILE A 20 8.18 21.26 17.32
CA ILE A 20 9.43 20.68 16.80
C ILE A 20 10.58 20.85 17.80
N ASP A 21 10.69 22.01 18.44
CA ASP A 21 11.69 22.25 19.50
C ASP A 21 11.50 21.30 20.69
N GLU A 22 10.25 20.97 21.04
CA GLU A 22 9.92 20.00 22.10
C GLU A 22 10.29 18.55 21.72
N ASP A 23 9.98 18.13 20.50
CA ASP A 23 10.07 16.72 20.07
C ASP A 23 11.46 16.36 19.51
N VAL A 24 12.08 17.27 18.74
CA VAL A 24 13.35 17.01 18.03
C VAL A 24 14.54 17.68 18.72
N TYR A 25 14.39 18.90 19.22
CA TYR A 25 15.45 19.70 19.84
C TYR A 25 16.78 19.69 19.05
N THR A 26 17.74 18.84 19.43
CA THR A 26 19.07 18.72 18.78
C THR A 26 19.14 17.71 17.64
N GLY A 27 18.10 16.88 17.44
CA GLY A 27 18.07 15.84 16.40
C GLY A 27 17.41 14.54 16.87
N ASP A 28 17.28 13.57 15.96
CA ASP A 28 16.73 12.25 16.25
C ASP A 28 17.87 11.23 16.30
N VAL A 29 18.29 10.88 17.51
CA VAL A 29 19.42 9.98 17.77
C VAL A 29 19.29 8.65 17.02
N THR A 30 18.08 8.11 16.88
CA THR A 30 17.87 6.80 16.25
C THR A 30 17.96 6.91 14.73
N THR A 31 17.22 7.87 14.16
CA THR A 31 17.18 8.11 12.72
C THR A 31 18.56 8.52 12.21
N ASP A 32 19.22 9.46 12.89
CA ASP A 32 20.54 10.00 12.51
C ASP A 32 21.65 8.94 12.61
N SER A 33 21.47 7.89 13.41
CA SER A 33 22.44 6.80 13.56
C SER A 33 22.27 5.67 12.55
N ILE A 34 21.04 5.43 12.07
CA ILE A 34 20.69 4.23 11.29
C ILE A 34 20.45 4.55 9.82
N VAL A 35 19.81 5.69 9.53
CA VAL A 35 19.24 5.98 8.21
C VAL A 35 20.18 6.91 7.44
N PRO A 36 20.72 6.47 6.28
CA PRO A 36 21.51 7.36 5.44
C PRO A 36 20.69 8.55 4.93
N GLU A 37 21.27 9.75 4.92
CA GLU A 37 20.62 10.99 4.43
C GLU A 37 20.14 10.91 2.97
N SER A 38 20.75 10.05 2.15
CA SER A 38 20.34 9.83 0.76
C SER A 38 19.12 8.92 0.59
N THR A 39 18.54 8.45 1.69
CA THR A 39 17.40 7.52 1.67
C THR A 39 16.11 8.25 1.36
N SER A 40 15.39 7.80 0.33
CA SER A 40 14.10 8.35 -0.07
C SER A 40 12.97 7.36 0.22
N ALA A 41 11.84 7.89 0.67
CA ALA A 41 10.67 7.10 1.03
C ALA A 41 9.35 7.84 0.74
N VAL A 42 8.27 7.07 0.74
CA VAL A 42 6.88 7.57 0.72
C VAL A 42 6.21 7.20 2.05
N ALA A 43 5.69 8.20 2.74
CA ALA A 43 4.78 8.06 3.87
C ALA A 43 3.33 8.09 3.37
N THR A 44 2.50 7.15 3.84
CA THR A 44 1.05 7.14 3.61
C THR A 44 0.32 7.26 4.94
N MET A 45 -0.50 8.29 5.10
CA MET A 45 -1.37 8.47 6.25
C MET A 45 -2.76 7.89 5.98
N THR A 46 -3.26 7.07 6.89
CA THR A 46 -4.51 6.30 6.73
C THR A 46 -5.41 6.47 7.95
N ALA A 47 -6.71 6.66 7.72
CA ALA A 47 -7.71 6.70 8.78
C ALA A 47 -7.82 5.34 9.49
N LYS A 48 -7.75 5.33 10.81
CA LYS A 48 -7.97 4.12 11.64
C LYS A 48 -9.33 4.11 12.34
N ALA A 49 -10.06 5.21 12.23
CA ALA A 49 -11.46 5.36 12.65
C ALA A 49 -12.20 6.26 11.64
N ASP A 50 -13.53 6.18 11.66
CA ASP A 50 -14.39 7.07 10.88
C ASP A 50 -14.37 8.48 11.48
N GLY A 51 -14.37 9.52 10.64
CA GLY A 51 -14.31 10.89 11.11
C GLY A 51 -14.29 11.93 10.01
N VAL A 52 -14.01 13.18 10.39
CA VAL A 52 -13.83 14.33 9.51
C VAL A 52 -12.38 14.80 9.59
N ILE A 53 -11.77 15.04 8.44
CA ILE A 53 -10.37 15.46 8.35
C ILE A 53 -10.25 16.97 8.55
N SER A 54 -9.25 17.40 9.33
CA SER A 54 -8.88 18.80 9.46
C SER A 54 -7.39 18.94 9.79
N GLY A 55 -6.74 19.93 9.18
CA GLY A 55 -5.37 20.32 9.48
C GLY A 55 -4.35 19.99 8.40
N LEU A 56 -4.76 19.64 7.17
CA LEU A 56 -3.83 19.34 6.08
C LEU A 56 -2.78 20.45 5.85
N PRO A 57 -3.11 21.76 5.85
CA PRO A 57 -2.12 22.83 5.70
C PRO A 57 -1.13 22.92 6.89
N VAL A 58 -1.57 22.56 8.10
CA VAL A 58 -0.71 22.54 9.28
C VAL A 58 0.28 21.39 9.18
N VAL A 59 -0.20 20.20 8.79
CA VAL A 59 0.62 19.00 8.57
C VAL A 59 1.66 19.24 7.48
N GLU A 60 1.26 19.87 6.36
CA GLU A 60 2.18 20.23 5.29
C GLU A 60 3.30 21.15 5.80
N LYS A 61 2.95 22.17 6.58
CA LYS A 61 3.94 23.08 7.18
C LYS A 61 4.92 22.36 8.09
N VAL A 62 4.49 21.36 8.86
CA VAL A 62 5.38 20.53 9.70
C VAL A 62 6.40 19.80 8.84
N PHE A 63 5.95 19.06 7.81
CA PHE A 63 6.86 18.34 6.92
C PHE A 63 7.86 19.28 6.21
N ARG A 64 7.40 20.44 5.76
CA ARG A 64 8.24 21.44 5.10
C ARG A 64 9.32 22.07 6.01
N ARG A 65 9.22 21.93 7.34
CA ARG A 65 10.31 22.33 8.26
C ARG A 65 11.51 21.39 8.17
N PHE A 66 11.29 20.12 7.84
CA PHE A 66 12.35 19.12 7.74
C PHE A 66 12.88 18.99 6.30
N GLN A 67 12.05 19.26 5.30
CA GLN A 67 12.45 19.27 3.90
C GLN A 67 11.56 20.21 3.07
N GLU A 68 12.15 21.24 2.45
CA GLU A 68 11.41 22.27 1.71
C GLU A 68 10.75 21.74 0.42
N ASP A 69 11.44 20.87 -0.32
CA ASP A 69 11.01 20.30 -1.60
C ASP A 69 10.19 19.01 -1.46
N ILE A 70 9.61 18.78 -0.28
CA ILE A 70 8.80 17.58 -0.01
C ILE A 70 7.54 17.54 -0.88
N VAL A 71 7.23 16.36 -1.41
CA VAL A 71 6.10 16.15 -2.30
C VAL A 71 4.86 15.78 -1.47
N PHE A 72 3.94 16.72 -1.31
CA PHE A 72 2.72 16.58 -0.51
C PHE A 72 1.49 16.33 -1.40
N LYS A 73 0.88 15.15 -1.30
CA LYS A 73 -0.23 14.70 -2.17
C LYS A 73 -1.45 14.29 -1.32
N PRO A 74 -2.32 15.24 -0.92
CA PRO A 74 -3.54 14.91 -0.20
C PRO A 74 -4.51 14.14 -1.09
N ALA A 75 -5.21 13.16 -0.54
CA ALA A 75 -6.26 12.38 -1.21
C ALA A 75 -7.67 12.88 -0.86
N VAL A 76 -7.78 13.73 0.16
CA VAL A 76 -9.00 14.36 0.67
C VAL A 76 -8.73 15.82 1.01
N HIS A 77 -9.78 16.60 1.28
CA HIS A 77 -9.70 17.98 1.74
C HIS A 77 -10.11 18.10 3.20
N ASP A 78 -9.72 19.20 3.86
CA ASP A 78 -10.24 19.52 5.19
C ASP A 78 -11.78 19.69 5.11
N GLY A 79 -12.50 19.07 6.04
CA GLY A 79 -13.96 18.97 6.06
C GLY A 79 -14.53 17.71 5.39
N ASP A 80 -13.74 16.95 4.64
CA ASP A 80 -14.19 15.68 4.06
C ASP A 80 -14.37 14.60 5.15
N THR A 81 -15.40 13.77 4.97
CA THR A 81 -15.64 12.58 5.82
C THR A 81 -14.83 11.39 5.29
N VAL A 82 -14.17 10.67 6.19
CA VAL A 82 -13.39 9.46 5.90
C VAL A 82 -13.90 8.26 6.69
N ARG A 83 -13.65 7.07 6.16
CA ARG A 83 -13.88 5.78 6.82
C ARG A 83 -12.56 5.15 7.22
N LYS A 84 -12.61 4.27 8.22
CA LYS A 84 -11.47 3.42 8.59
C LYS A 84 -10.94 2.67 7.35
N GLY A 85 -9.65 2.85 7.08
CA GLY A 85 -8.94 2.28 5.94
C GLY A 85 -8.70 3.25 4.79
N ASP A 86 -9.36 4.40 4.78
CA ASP A 86 -9.17 5.40 3.72
C ASP A 86 -7.78 6.02 3.80
N VAL A 87 -7.15 6.16 2.63
CA VAL A 87 -5.89 6.91 2.48
C VAL A 87 -6.22 8.39 2.48
N ILE A 88 -5.60 9.14 3.38
CA ILE A 88 -5.85 10.58 3.59
C ILE A 88 -4.80 11.41 2.84
N LEU A 89 -3.53 10.99 2.91
CA LEU A 89 -2.40 11.78 2.46
C LEU A 89 -1.23 10.86 2.08
N ARG A 90 -0.54 11.18 0.99
CA ARG A 90 0.77 10.63 0.65
C ARG A 90 1.82 11.75 0.67
N VAL A 91 2.95 11.49 1.32
CA VAL A 91 4.08 12.42 1.42
C VAL A 91 5.34 11.70 0.96
N GLU A 92 6.06 12.29 0.02
CA GLU A 92 7.26 11.70 -0.58
C GLU A 92 8.45 12.63 -0.37
N GLY A 93 9.56 12.08 0.14
CA GLY A 93 10.73 12.85 0.53
C GLY A 93 11.86 12.00 1.10
N SER A 94 12.77 12.64 1.82
CA SER A 94 13.85 12.06 2.59
C SER A 94 13.28 11.22 3.74
N TYR A 95 13.75 9.99 3.89
CA TYR A 95 13.29 9.10 4.95
C TYR A 95 13.58 9.68 6.36
N PRO A 96 14.78 10.24 6.64
CA PRO A 96 15.01 10.99 7.86
C PRO A 96 14.02 12.13 8.12
N ALA A 97 13.69 12.93 7.09
CA ALA A 97 12.74 14.03 7.24
C ALA A 97 11.33 13.53 7.59
N LEU A 98 10.88 12.46 6.94
CA LEU A 98 9.58 11.85 7.22
C LEU A 98 9.48 11.30 8.65
N LEU A 99 10.54 10.64 9.15
CA LEU A 99 10.59 10.11 10.52
C LEU A 99 10.59 11.22 11.57
N LYS A 100 11.43 12.25 11.39
CA LYS A 100 11.50 13.40 12.32
C LYS A 100 10.18 14.19 12.38
N ALA A 101 9.46 14.27 11.26
CA ALA A 101 8.17 14.95 11.21
C ALA A 101 7.00 14.13 11.78
N GLU A 102 7.12 12.79 11.84
CA GLU A 102 6.00 11.86 12.04
C GLU A 102 5.14 12.22 13.24
N ARG A 103 5.76 12.28 14.43
CA ARG A 103 5.03 12.40 15.68
C ARG A 103 4.35 13.76 15.80
N THR A 104 5.10 14.82 15.52
CA THR A 104 4.59 16.20 15.52
C THR A 104 3.44 16.35 14.52
N ALA A 105 3.58 15.87 13.28
CA ALA A 105 2.54 15.92 12.26
C ALA A 105 1.28 15.15 12.67
N LEU A 106 1.42 13.92 13.17
CA LEU A 106 0.30 13.11 13.65
C LEU A 106 -0.44 13.76 14.81
N ASN A 107 0.28 14.33 15.79
CA ASN A 107 -0.34 14.95 16.95
C ASN A 107 -1.25 16.13 16.56
N PHE A 108 -0.80 17.00 15.65
CA PHE A 108 -1.65 18.06 15.11
C PHE A 108 -2.84 17.47 14.36
N PHE A 109 -2.58 16.55 13.43
CA PHE A 109 -3.59 16.06 12.50
C PHE A 109 -4.71 15.29 13.20
N GLN A 110 -4.34 14.41 14.12
CA GLN A 110 -5.28 13.59 14.90
C GLN A 110 -6.12 14.46 15.83
N ARG A 111 -5.53 15.47 16.50
CA ARG A 111 -6.28 16.39 17.37
C ARG A 111 -7.28 17.21 16.58
N MET A 112 -6.84 17.86 15.50
CA MET A 112 -7.69 18.71 14.66
C MET A 112 -8.81 17.88 14.03
N SER A 113 -8.50 16.72 13.45
CA SER A 113 -9.51 15.83 12.89
C SER A 113 -10.47 15.29 13.96
N GLY A 114 -10.00 15.06 15.19
CA GLY A 114 -10.88 14.74 16.32
C GLY A 114 -11.89 15.85 16.62
N ILE A 115 -11.47 17.11 16.57
CA ILE A 115 -12.32 18.28 16.83
C ILE A 115 -13.36 18.43 15.72
N ALA A 116 -12.93 18.32 14.46
CA ALA A 116 -13.82 18.37 13.31
C ALA A 116 -14.86 17.23 13.36
N THR A 117 -14.42 16.03 13.73
CA THR A 117 -15.30 14.86 13.89
C THR A 117 -16.36 15.07 14.96
N GLU A 118 -15.97 15.52 16.17
CA GLU A 118 -16.94 15.75 17.24
C GLU A 118 -17.89 16.89 16.88
N THR A 119 -17.38 17.96 16.25
CA THR A 119 -18.19 19.07 15.76
C THR A 119 -19.24 18.61 14.76
N ALA A 120 -18.85 17.80 13.78
CA ALA A 120 -19.77 17.26 12.77
C ALA A 120 -20.90 16.43 13.39
N ARG A 121 -20.64 15.73 14.50
CA ARG A 121 -21.68 15.02 15.27
C ARG A 121 -22.70 15.98 15.87
N TYR A 122 -22.26 17.09 16.46
CA TYR A 122 -23.18 18.11 16.99
C TYR A 122 -23.97 18.79 15.87
N VAL A 123 -23.31 19.14 14.76
CA VAL A 123 -23.96 19.76 13.59
C VAL A 123 -25.04 18.84 13.01
N ALA A 124 -24.83 17.51 13.02
CA ALA A 124 -25.80 16.55 12.54
C ALA A 124 -27.13 16.58 13.31
N GLU A 125 -27.09 16.76 14.64
CA GLU A 125 -28.29 16.85 15.50
C GLU A 125 -29.07 18.16 15.29
N LEU A 126 -28.45 19.19 14.70
CA LEU A 126 -29.09 20.48 14.42
C LEU A 126 -29.74 20.53 13.02
N ARG A 127 -29.63 19.45 12.22
CA ARG A 127 -30.17 19.42 10.85
C ARG A 127 -31.67 19.67 10.85
N GLY A 128 -32.11 20.56 9.95
CA GLY A 128 -33.51 20.97 9.84
C GLY A 128 -33.88 22.16 10.73
N THR A 129 -32.95 22.70 11.53
CA THR A 129 -33.14 23.94 12.29
C THR A 129 -32.38 25.11 11.64
N HIS A 130 -32.71 26.36 11.99
CA HIS A 130 -31.91 27.53 11.61
C HIS A 130 -30.74 27.79 12.58
N THR A 131 -30.70 27.07 13.70
CA THR A 131 -29.71 27.23 14.76
C THR A 131 -28.33 26.83 14.28
N ARG A 132 -27.33 27.68 14.53
CA ARG A 132 -25.92 27.42 14.19
C ARG A 132 -25.12 27.04 15.44
N LEU A 133 -24.32 25.99 15.32
CA LEU A 133 -23.37 25.61 16.36
C LEU A 133 -22.19 26.57 16.37
N LEU A 134 -21.79 27.01 17.55
CA LEU A 134 -20.64 27.88 17.77
C LEU A 134 -19.59 27.23 18.67
N ASP A 135 -18.33 27.50 18.35
CA ASP A 135 -17.19 27.20 19.23
C ASP A 135 -17.16 28.11 20.47
N THR A 136 -16.16 27.93 21.33
CA THR A 136 -15.88 28.88 22.41
C THR A 136 -14.38 29.23 22.45
N ARG A 137 -13.99 30.02 23.45
CA ARG A 137 -12.58 30.29 23.76
C ARG A 137 -11.95 29.31 24.76
N LYS A 138 -12.67 28.26 25.16
CA LYS A 138 -12.19 27.19 26.04
C LYS A 138 -11.33 26.19 25.24
N THR A 139 -10.26 26.69 24.62
CA THR A 139 -9.32 25.91 23.81
C THR A 139 -8.08 25.55 24.64
N ALA A 140 -7.26 24.63 24.13
CA ALA A 140 -5.92 24.47 24.69
C ALA A 140 -5.12 25.79 24.53
N PRO A 141 -4.31 26.19 25.53
CA PRO A 141 -3.46 27.37 25.43
C PRO A 141 -2.55 27.31 24.20
N GLY A 142 -2.39 28.42 23.47
CA GLY A 142 -1.61 28.47 22.22
C GLY A 142 -2.29 27.87 20.98
N MET A 143 -3.15 26.86 21.15
CA MET A 143 -3.76 26.07 20.07
C MET A 143 -5.05 26.68 19.48
N ARG A 144 -5.47 27.87 19.92
CA ARG A 144 -6.81 28.39 19.57
C ARG A 144 -7.05 28.48 18.07
N VAL A 145 -6.03 28.85 17.29
CA VAL A 145 -6.20 29.00 15.84
C VAL A 145 -6.50 27.64 15.21
N THR A 146 -5.73 26.61 15.53
CA THR A 146 -5.91 25.25 14.98
C THR A 146 -7.19 24.59 15.49
N ASP A 147 -7.49 24.71 16.79
CA ASP A 147 -8.74 24.17 17.37
C ASP A 147 -9.98 24.77 16.69
N LYS A 148 -9.98 26.09 16.40
CA LYS A 148 -11.11 26.77 15.74
C LYS A 148 -11.17 26.54 14.23
N MET A 149 -10.04 26.33 13.57
CA MET A 149 -10.02 25.85 12.19
C MET A 149 -10.74 24.49 12.11
N ALA A 150 -10.43 23.57 13.03
CA ALA A 150 -11.07 22.27 13.05
C ALA A 150 -12.59 22.32 13.35
N VAL A 151 -13.04 23.23 14.22
CA VAL A 151 -14.49 23.42 14.43
C VAL A 151 -15.16 23.94 13.15
N HIS A 152 -14.52 24.84 12.42
CA HIS A 152 -15.03 25.29 11.12
C HIS A 152 -15.11 24.13 10.11
N ASP A 153 -14.07 23.31 10.00
CA ASP A 153 -14.03 22.17 9.08
C ASP A 153 -15.06 21.09 9.44
N GLY A 154 -15.42 20.96 10.73
CA GLY A 154 -16.54 20.14 11.20
C GLY A 154 -17.93 20.69 10.89
N GLY A 155 -18.04 21.87 10.26
CA GLY A 155 -19.29 22.48 9.80
C GLY A 155 -19.95 23.46 10.76
N ALA A 156 -19.28 23.82 11.87
CA ALA A 156 -19.76 24.83 12.80
C ALA A 156 -19.13 26.20 12.53
N ALA A 157 -19.50 27.21 13.32
CA ALA A 157 -18.96 28.55 13.17
C ALA A 157 -18.15 29.00 14.39
N ASN A 158 -17.21 29.92 14.15
CA ASN A 158 -16.42 30.49 15.21
C ASN A 158 -17.22 31.61 15.89
N HIS A 159 -17.35 31.56 17.23
CA HIS A 159 -18.00 32.61 18.03
C HIS A 159 -17.20 33.90 17.96
N ARG A 160 -16.05 33.92 18.64
CA ARG A 160 -15.02 34.97 18.53
C ARG A 160 -13.63 34.37 18.73
N MET A 161 -12.63 34.86 18.01
CA MET A 161 -11.24 34.43 18.16
C MET A 161 -10.61 34.92 19.47
N GLY A 162 -10.95 36.13 19.93
CA GLY A 162 -10.19 36.80 20.99
C GLY A 162 -11.05 37.63 21.94
N LEU A 163 -10.39 38.51 22.69
CA LEU A 163 -11.06 39.60 23.42
C LEU A 163 -11.25 40.84 22.52
N TYR A 164 -10.63 40.84 21.34
CA TYR A 164 -10.43 42.02 20.50
C TYR A 164 -11.45 42.15 19.36
N ASP A 165 -12.21 41.10 19.05
CA ASP A 165 -13.06 41.01 17.86
C ASP A 165 -14.56 41.08 18.14
N MET A 166 -14.99 40.86 19.39
CA MET A 166 -16.36 41.09 19.85
C MET A 166 -16.40 41.41 21.33
N ALA A 167 -17.21 42.41 21.71
CA ALA A 167 -17.45 42.74 23.11
C ALA A 167 -18.45 41.76 23.71
N MET A 168 -18.09 41.16 24.85
CA MET A 168 -18.93 40.20 25.56
C MET A 168 -19.03 40.62 27.01
N ILE A 169 -20.21 41.08 27.41
CA ILE A 169 -20.55 41.53 28.75
C ILE A 169 -21.02 40.31 29.54
N LYS A 170 -20.44 40.11 30.72
CA LYS A 170 -20.67 38.97 31.63
C LYS A 170 -20.98 39.51 33.01
N ASP A 171 -21.36 38.64 33.93
CA ASP A 171 -21.68 38.94 35.33
C ASP A 171 -20.68 39.91 36.00
N ASN A 172 -19.37 39.70 35.83
CA ASN A 172 -18.33 40.55 36.43
C ASN A 172 -18.26 41.95 35.81
N HIS A 173 -18.55 42.06 34.52
CA HIS A 173 -18.63 43.36 33.84
C HIS A 173 -19.87 44.14 34.30
N ILE A 174 -21.01 43.45 34.44
CA ILE A 174 -22.27 44.04 34.92
C ILE A 174 -22.10 44.54 36.35
N LYS A 175 -21.50 43.72 37.24
CA LYS A 175 -21.19 44.11 38.63
C LYS A 175 -20.35 45.39 38.70
N MET A 176 -19.38 45.55 37.80
CA MET A 176 -18.54 46.75 37.74
C MET A 176 -19.26 47.98 37.16
N ALA A 177 -20.16 47.79 36.21
CA ALA A 177 -20.90 48.87 35.56
C ALA A 177 -22.17 49.29 36.34
N GLY A 178 -22.66 48.45 37.24
CA GLY A 178 -23.85 48.67 38.07
C GLY A 178 -25.15 48.12 37.48
N SER A 179 -25.26 48.02 36.15
CA SER A 179 -26.41 47.41 35.45
C SER A 179 -26.03 46.96 34.03
N ILE A 180 -26.89 46.18 33.37
CA ILE A 180 -26.67 45.78 31.97
C ILE A 180 -26.72 47.01 31.07
N ALA A 181 -27.71 47.88 31.27
CA ALA A 181 -27.85 49.11 30.47
C ALA A 181 -26.59 49.99 30.54
N ALA A 182 -26.06 50.20 31.75
CA ALA A 182 -24.84 50.97 31.95
C ALA A 182 -23.61 50.30 31.32
N ALA A 183 -23.48 48.97 31.43
CA ALA A 183 -22.37 48.23 30.83
C ALA A 183 -22.38 48.37 29.30
N VAL A 184 -23.56 48.20 28.71
CA VAL A 184 -23.76 48.27 27.27
C VAL A 184 -23.47 49.67 26.72
N GLU A 185 -23.94 50.73 27.39
CA GLU A 185 -23.66 52.12 27.01
C GLU A 185 -22.17 52.45 27.09
N GLN A 186 -21.50 52.03 28.16
CA GLN A 186 -20.06 52.24 28.35
C GLN A 186 -19.23 51.54 27.28
N VAL A 187 -19.59 50.31 26.90
CA VAL A 187 -18.91 49.58 25.81
C VAL A 187 -19.16 50.31 24.49
N ARG A 188 -20.42 50.61 24.17
CA ARG A 188 -20.82 51.20 22.88
C ARG A 188 -20.22 52.58 22.60
N SER A 189 -19.94 53.36 23.65
CA SER A 189 -19.26 54.66 23.54
C SER A 189 -17.75 54.56 23.29
N ARG A 190 -17.14 53.38 23.48
CA ARG A 190 -15.68 53.18 23.40
C ARG A 190 -15.23 52.26 22.26
N VAL A 191 -16.10 51.40 21.76
CA VAL A 191 -15.77 50.46 20.68
C VAL A 191 -16.04 51.08 19.31
N PRO A 192 -15.32 50.67 18.24
CA PRO A 192 -15.58 51.12 16.88
C PRO A 192 -17.02 50.83 16.45
N SER A 193 -17.59 51.72 15.63
CA SER A 193 -18.90 51.50 15.00
C SER A 193 -18.86 50.19 14.20
N GLY A 194 -19.79 49.27 14.51
CA GLY A 194 -19.87 47.94 13.90
C GLY A 194 -19.31 46.79 14.72
N MET A 195 -18.67 47.04 15.88
CA MET A 195 -18.32 45.97 16.82
C MET A 195 -19.58 45.46 17.52
N GLN A 196 -19.85 44.15 17.40
CA GLN A 196 -21.00 43.52 18.06
C GLN A 196 -20.82 43.49 19.58
N ILE A 197 -21.92 43.70 20.29
CA ILE A 197 -22.02 43.63 21.75
C ILE A 197 -22.96 42.48 22.12
N GLU A 198 -22.38 41.48 22.76
CA GLU A 198 -23.10 40.34 23.34
C GLU A 198 -23.25 40.53 24.86
N VAL A 199 -24.43 40.20 25.40
CA VAL A 199 -24.71 40.25 26.84
C VAL A 199 -25.14 38.88 27.35
N GLU A 200 -24.44 38.38 28.37
CA GLU A 200 -24.81 37.18 29.12
C GLU A 200 -25.94 37.49 30.11
N THR A 201 -27.00 36.69 30.07
CA THR A 201 -28.19 36.81 30.91
C THR A 201 -28.53 35.46 31.54
N THR A 202 -29.03 35.49 32.77
CA THR A 202 -29.33 34.31 33.59
C THR A 202 -30.82 34.19 33.95
N ASN A 203 -31.60 35.25 33.74
CA ASN A 203 -33.04 35.29 33.99
C ASN A 203 -33.78 36.19 32.98
N LEU A 204 -35.12 36.12 32.97
CA LEU A 204 -35.95 36.85 32.00
C LEU A 204 -35.97 38.38 32.19
N ASP A 205 -35.63 38.89 33.37
CA ASP A 205 -35.57 40.34 33.61
C ASP A 205 -34.29 40.94 33.03
N GLU A 206 -33.16 40.24 33.17
CA GLU A 206 -31.91 40.57 32.48
C GLU A 206 -32.06 40.53 30.95
N VAL A 207 -32.85 39.58 30.42
CA VAL A 207 -33.19 39.53 28.98
C VAL A 207 -33.89 40.81 28.53
N LYS A 208 -34.88 41.29 29.29
CA LYS A 208 -35.60 42.54 28.97
C LYS A 208 -34.65 43.74 29.04
N GLU A 209 -33.82 43.82 30.07
CA GLU A 209 -32.85 44.91 30.23
C GLU A 209 -31.82 44.95 29.08
N ALA A 210 -31.26 43.79 28.70
CA ALA A 210 -30.32 43.69 27.59
C ALA A 210 -30.96 44.11 26.25
N LEU A 211 -32.24 43.78 26.07
CA LEU A 211 -33.01 44.11 24.88
C LEU A 211 -33.31 45.61 24.77
N GLU A 212 -33.68 46.25 25.89
CA GLU A 212 -33.86 47.70 25.97
C GLU A 212 -32.54 48.45 25.74
N ALA A 213 -31.43 47.91 26.24
CA ALA A 213 -30.08 48.40 26.00
C ALA A 213 -29.59 48.17 24.56
N ARG A 214 -30.39 47.51 23.70
CA ARG A 214 -30.08 47.20 22.29
C ARG A 214 -28.82 46.35 22.12
N ALA A 215 -28.62 45.33 22.96
CA ALA A 215 -27.57 44.33 22.73
C ALA A 215 -27.77 43.66 21.36
N ASP A 216 -26.68 43.39 20.63
CA ASP A 216 -26.76 42.75 19.31
C ASP A 216 -27.06 41.24 19.45
N ILE A 217 -26.49 40.62 20.49
CA ILE A 217 -26.66 39.22 20.84
C ILE A 217 -27.00 39.13 22.34
N ILE A 218 -28.00 38.34 22.69
CA ILE A 218 -28.37 38.01 24.06
C ILE A 218 -28.09 36.54 24.29
N MET A 219 -27.14 36.26 25.19
CA MET A 219 -26.78 34.91 25.62
C MET A 219 -27.66 34.48 26.80
N LEU A 220 -28.30 33.32 26.64
CA LEU A 220 -29.15 32.66 27.62
C LEU A 220 -28.30 31.61 28.36
N ASP A 221 -27.61 32.03 29.42
CA ASP A 221 -26.65 31.18 30.14
C ASP A 221 -27.34 30.32 31.21
N ASN A 222 -27.14 29.01 31.13
CA ASN A 222 -27.64 28.02 32.09
C ASN A 222 -29.15 28.05 32.36
N MET A 223 -29.94 28.64 31.46
CA MET A 223 -31.41 28.63 31.54
C MET A 223 -31.99 27.23 31.29
N SER A 224 -33.20 26.98 31.80
CA SER A 224 -33.98 25.80 31.41
C SER A 224 -34.53 25.96 29.99
N THR A 225 -34.86 24.85 29.32
CA THR A 225 -35.42 24.88 27.96
C THR A 225 -36.75 25.64 27.89
N GLU A 226 -37.53 25.64 28.97
CA GLU A 226 -38.75 26.46 29.10
C GLU A 226 -38.43 27.96 29.17
N MET A 227 -37.49 28.36 30.05
CA MET A 227 -37.06 29.76 30.16
C MET A 227 -36.45 30.27 28.86
N MET A 228 -35.68 29.44 28.13
CA MET A 228 -35.13 29.82 26.83
C MET A 228 -36.23 30.12 25.81
N ARG A 229 -37.29 29.31 25.79
CA ARG A 229 -38.44 29.53 24.90
C ARG A 229 -39.15 30.85 25.21
N ASP A 230 -39.33 31.15 26.49
CA ASP A 230 -39.92 32.42 26.92
C ASP A 230 -39.01 33.61 26.57
N ALA A 231 -37.69 33.48 26.75
CA ALA A 231 -36.72 34.49 26.36
C ALA A 231 -36.72 34.77 24.85
N VAL A 232 -36.73 33.72 24.01
CA VAL A 232 -36.82 33.84 22.55
C VAL A 232 -38.10 34.58 22.15
N ASN A 233 -39.23 34.26 22.78
CA ASN A 233 -40.51 34.95 22.55
C ASN A 233 -40.45 36.44 22.94
N ILE A 234 -39.84 36.77 24.09
CA ILE A 234 -39.67 38.17 24.56
C ILE A 234 -38.78 38.97 23.59
N ILE A 235 -37.71 38.36 23.12
CA ILE A 235 -36.75 38.99 22.21
C ILE A 235 -37.39 39.27 20.86
N GLY A 236 -38.17 38.32 20.32
CA GLY A 236 -39.00 38.53 19.14
C GLY A 236 -38.20 38.98 17.91
N GLY A 237 -36.96 38.50 17.76
CA GLY A 237 -36.07 38.84 16.65
C GLY A 237 -35.41 40.22 16.72
N ARG A 238 -35.60 41.00 17.80
CA ARG A 238 -34.96 42.32 17.98
C ARG A 238 -33.45 42.24 18.30
N ALA A 239 -32.99 41.08 18.77
CA ALA A 239 -31.58 40.74 18.97
C ALA A 239 -31.38 39.26 18.58
N LYS A 240 -30.13 38.87 18.29
CA LYS A 240 -29.79 37.46 18.10
C LYS A 240 -29.72 36.74 19.44
N THR A 241 -30.01 35.45 19.42
CA THR A 241 -30.08 34.61 20.62
C THR A 241 -29.03 33.53 20.61
N GLU A 242 -28.32 33.38 21.73
CA GLU A 242 -27.32 32.32 21.91
C GLU A 242 -27.63 31.52 23.17
N ALA A 243 -27.76 30.21 23.07
CA ALA A 243 -27.83 29.34 24.25
C ALA A 243 -26.42 28.87 24.65
N SER A 244 -26.12 28.97 25.95
CA SER A 244 -24.83 28.57 26.54
C SER A 244 -25.03 27.89 27.90
N GLY A 245 -24.03 27.13 28.33
CA GLY A 245 -24.00 26.48 29.64
C GLY A 245 -24.59 25.07 29.64
N ASN A 246 -23.81 24.08 30.08
CA ASN A 246 -24.22 22.66 30.16
C ASN A 246 -24.83 22.10 28.86
N MET A 247 -24.27 22.47 27.70
CA MET A 247 -24.66 21.94 26.39
C MET A 247 -23.96 20.61 26.13
N THR A 248 -24.75 19.58 25.82
CA THR A 248 -24.29 18.23 25.49
C THR A 248 -24.94 17.77 24.19
N LEU A 249 -24.34 16.77 23.53
CA LEU A 249 -24.87 16.21 22.28
C LEU A 249 -26.34 15.78 22.39
N GLN A 250 -26.77 15.28 23.55
CA GLN A 250 -28.15 14.85 23.78
C GLN A 250 -29.13 16.03 23.96
N ARG A 251 -28.62 17.21 24.37
CA ARG A 251 -29.42 18.38 24.72
C ARG A 251 -29.55 19.40 23.58
N ILE A 252 -28.64 19.41 22.62
CA ILE A 252 -28.63 20.46 21.58
C ILE A 252 -29.89 20.48 20.72
N ALA A 253 -30.50 19.32 20.43
CA ALA A 253 -31.71 19.25 19.61
C ALA A 253 -32.92 19.90 20.31
N GLU A 254 -33.12 19.63 21.62
CA GLU A 254 -34.21 20.25 22.38
C GLU A 254 -34.02 21.77 22.55
N VAL A 255 -32.78 22.22 22.70
CA VAL A 255 -32.44 23.65 22.82
C VAL A 255 -32.65 24.35 21.48
N ALA A 256 -32.24 23.75 20.36
CA ALA A 256 -32.49 24.31 19.03
C ALA A 256 -34.00 24.46 18.74
N ALA A 257 -34.83 23.53 19.22
CA ALA A 257 -36.29 23.60 19.11
C ALA A 257 -36.93 24.78 19.87
N THR A 258 -36.19 25.48 20.74
CA THR A 258 -36.66 26.74 21.36
C THR A 258 -36.67 27.92 20.38
N GLY A 259 -35.93 27.81 19.26
CA GLY A 259 -35.83 28.84 18.24
C GLY A 259 -34.59 29.73 18.34
N VAL A 260 -33.62 29.39 19.20
CA VAL A 260 -32.37 30.16 19.33
C VAL A 260 -31.57 30.20 18.02
N ASP A 261 -30.89 31.30 17.76
CA ASP A 261 -30.04 31.46 16.55
C ASP A 261 -28.74 30.67 16.68
N PHE A 262 -28.18 30.60 17.88
CA PHE A 262 -26.86 30.02 18.16
C PHE A 262 -26.87 29.09 19.37
N ILE A 263 -26.02 28.07 19.35
CA ILE A 263 -25.69 27.24 20.52
C ILE A 263 -24.17 27.17 20.64
N SER A 264 -23.62 27.60 21.77
CA SER A 264 -22.18 27.55 22.04
C SER A 264 -21.79 26.35 22.88
N VAL A 265 -20.81 25.57 22.40
CA VAL A 265 -20.38 24.33 23.06
C VAL A 265 -18.88 24.34 23.31
N GLY A 266 -18.50 24.40 24.60
CA GLY A 266 -17.09 24.36 25.01
C GLY A 266 -16.40 23.03 24.73
N ALA A 267 -17.14 21.92 24.90
CA ALA A 267 -16.61 20.56 24.80
C ALA A 267 -16.00 20.24 23.42
N LEU A 268 -16.39 21.00 22.37
CA LEU A 268 -15.86 20.88 21.01
C LEU A 268 -14.34 21.09 20.90
N THR A 269 -13.69 21.73 21.87
CA THR A 269 -12.23 22.00 21.79
C THR A 269 -11.43 21.51 23.00
N HIS A 270 -12.01 21.50 24.22
CA HIS A 270 -11.30 21.04 25.42
C HIS A 270 -11.51 19.57 25.80
N SER A 271 -12.55 18.90 25.28
CA SER A 271 -12.93 17.53 25.69
C SER A 271 -12.86 16.51 24.55
N VAL A 272 -12.10 16.82 23.52
CA VAL A 272 -12.08 16.03 22.29
C VAL A 272 -11.10 14.87 22.37
N LYS A 273 -11.54 13.72 21.84
CA LYS A 273 -10.68 12.58 21.57
C LYS A 273 -10.08 12.72 20.18
N ALA A 274 -8.76 12.58 20.08
CA ALA A 274 -8.06 12.60 18.80
C ALA A 274 -8.57 11.48 17.87
N LEU A 275 -8.71 11.78 16.57
CA LEU A 275 -9.05 10.80 15.55
C LEU A 275 -7.83 9.91 15.29
N ASP A 276 -8.01 8.59 15.34
CA ASP A 276 -6.90 7.67 15.12
C ASP A 276 -6.51 7.66 13.62
N ILE A 277 -5.26 8.06 13.36
CA ILE A 277 -4.64 8.14 12.03
C ILE A 277 -3.26 7.52 12.14
N SER A 278 -2.90 6.58 11.27
CA SER A 278 -1.53 6.03 11.24
C SER A 278 -0.73 6.60 10.09
N MET A 279 0.58 6.67 10.23
CA MET A 279 1.51 6.87 9.12
C MET A 279 2.31 5.57 8.89
N ASN A 280 2.42 5.15 7.62
CA ASN A 280 3.28 4.03 7.23
C ASN A 280 4.27 4.49 6.17
N ILE A 281 5.55 4.20 6.37
CA ILE A 281 6.63 4.67 5.50
C ILE A 281 7.24 3.49 4.73
N GLN A 282 7.46 3.66 3.44
CA GLN A 282 8.07 2.66 2.56
C GLN A 282 9.16 3.31 1.70
N LEU A 283 10.29 2.61 1.52
CA LEU A 283 11.36 3.07 0.63
C LEU A 283 10.86 3.20 -0.81
N THR A 284 11.34 4.22 -1.52
CA THR A 284 10.94 4.41 -2.92
C THR A 284 11.57 3.35 -3.84
N PRO A 285 10.88 2.93 -4.92
CA PRO A 285 11.46 2.06 -5.94
C PRO A 285 12.76 2.62 -6.54
N GLU A 286 12.87 3.94 -6.69
CA GLU A 286 14.04 4.64 -7.22
C GLU A 286 15.24 4.48 -6.28
N TYR A 287 15.04 4.70 -4.97
CA TYR A 287 16.07 4.47 -3.97
C TYR A 287 16.50 3.00 -3.94
N LEU A 288 15.54 2.07 -3.86
CA LEU A 288 15.82 0.63 -3.84
C LEU A 288 16.64 0.21 -5.06
N THR A 289 16.26 0.67 -6.25
CA THR A 289 16.98 0.40 -7.50
C THR A 289 18.43 0.87 -7.45
N LYS A 290 18.67 2.11 -7.00
CA LYS A 290 20.01 2.67 -6.87
C LYS A 290 20.84 1.89 -5.84
N ALA A 291 20.27 1.64 -4.67
CA ALA A 291 20.95 0.95 -3.58
C ALA A 291 21.28 -0.51 -3.94
N ILE A 292 20.38 -1.22 -4.63
CA ILE A 292 20.62 -2.56 -5.17
C ILE A 292 21.82 -2.55 -6.13
N LYS A 293 21.90 -1.58 -7.05
CA LYS A 293 23.03 -1.48 -7.99
C LYS A 293 24.36 -1.25 -7.25
N GLU A 294 24.36 -0.40 -6.23
CA GLU A 294 25.56 -0.13 -5.42
C GLU A 294 26.01 -1.34 -4.60
N LEU A 295 25.07 -2.01 -3.92
CA LEU A 295 25.34 -3.22 -3.13
C LEU A 295 25.78 -4.38 -4.02
N LYS A 296 25.15 -4.56 -5.19
CA LYS A 296 25.55 -5.56 -6.17
C LYS A 296 27.03 -5.44 -6.54
N ARG A 297 27.47 -4.22 -6.87
CA ARG A 297 28.88 -3.94 -7.18
C ARG A 297 29.79 -4.15 -5.97
N LYS A 298 29.37 -3.69 -4.78
CA LYS A 298 30.13 -3.84 -3.52
C LYS A 298 30.38 -5.31 -3.17
N HIS A 299 29.43 -6.19 -3.49
CA HIS A 299 29.46 -7.60 -3.10
C HIS A 299 29.91 -8.54 -4.22
N ASN A 300 30.37 -8.03 -5.37
CA ASN A 300 30.63 -8.84 -6.56
C ASN A 300 29.49 -9.83 -6.84
N ALA A 301 28.26 -9.33 -6.81
CA ALA A 301 27.06 -10.13 -6.94
C ALA A 301 26.48 -10.07 -8.36
N VAL A 302 25.83 -11.15 -8.79
CA VAL A 302 24.98 -11.19 -9.98
C VAL A 302 23.54 -11.49 -9.57
N ILE A 303 22.58 -10.79 -10.17
CA ILE A 303 21.15 -10.98 -9.93
C ILE A 303 20.56 -11.74 -11.12
N LEU A 304 20.05 -12.93 -10.85
CA LEU A 304 19.39 -13.80 -11.82
C LEU A 304 17.89 -13.80 -11.53
N ALA A 305 17.05 -13.43 -12.52
CA ALA A 305 15.61 -13.30 -12.32
C ALA A 305 14.82 -14.17 -13.30
N HIS A 306 13.81 -14.87 -12.79
CA HIS A 306 12.86 -15.57 -13.65
C HIS A 306 11.88 -14.59 -14.29
N TYR A 307 11.39 -14.86 -15.50
CA TYR A 307 10.37 -14.04 -16.18
C TYR A 307 9.07 -13.81 -15.38
N TYR A 308 8.83 -14.59 -14.33
CA TYR A 308 7.59 -14.55 -13.55
C TYR A 308 7.69 -13.70 -12.29
N VAL A 309 8.86 -13.16 -11.95
CA VAL A 309 8.97 -12.19 -10.86
C VAL A 309 8.37 -10.83 -11.28
N PRO A 310 8.05 -9.93 -10.34
CA PRO A 310 7.56 -8.59 -10.66
C PRO A 310 8.48 -7.81 -11.60
N ALA A 311 7.90 -6.94 -12.43
CA ALA A 311 8.60 -6.17 -13.47
C ALA A 311 9.79 -5.38 -12.92
N GLU A 312 9.58 -4.73 -11.78
CA GLU A 312 10.59 -3.94 -11.09
C GLU A 312 11.80 -4.77 -10.62
N VAL A 313 11.62 -6.07 -10.34
CA VAL A 313 12.70 -7.00 -10.02
C VAL A 313 13.43 -7.44 -11.30
N GLN A 314 12.69 -7.64 -12.39
CA GLN A 314 13.28 -7.94 -13.71
C GLN A 314 14.20 -6.80 -14.18
N ASP A 315 13.77 -5.55 -13.99
CA ASP A 315 14.50 -4.36 -14.47
C ASP A 315 15.84 -4.11 -13.75
N VAL A 316 16.01 -4.64 -12.54
CA VAL A 316 17.27 -4.53 -11.77
C VAL A 316 18.18 -5.76 -11.89
N ALA A 317 17.69 -6.84 -12.49
CA ALA A 317 18.43 -8.07 -12.68
C ALA A 317 19.53 -7.93 -13.76
N ASP A 318 20.62 -8.67 -13.62
CA ASP A 318 21.65 -8.76 -14.67
C ASP A 318 21.22 -9.67 -15.81
N PHE A 319 20.48 -10.73 -15.48
CA PHE A 319 19.95 -11.68 -16.44
C PHE A 319 18.52 -12.04 -16.07
N VAL A 320 17.63 -11.97 -17.06
CA VAL A 320 16.24 -12.42 -16.97
C VAL A 320 16.04 -13.57 -17.96
N GLY A 321 15.55 -14.72 -17.49
CA GLY A 321 15.50 -15.93 -18.30
C GLY A 321 14.53 -16.98 -17.78
N ASP A 322 14.38 -18.05 -18.57
CA ASP A 322 13.72 -19.28 -18.10
C ASP A 322 14.68 -20.16 -17.28
N SER A 323 14.18 -21.28 -16.76
CA SER A 323 14.99 -22.18 -15.92
C SER A 323 16.25 -22.71 -16.59
N LEU A 324 16.24 -22.91 -17.93
CA LEU A 324 17.40 -23.41 -18.66
C LEU A 324 18.47 -22.32 -18.77
N GLU A 325 18.07 -21.14 -19.20
CA GLU A 325 18.94 -19.99 -19.38
C GLU A 325 19.59 -19.55 -18.07
N LEU A 326 18.81 -19.48 -17.00
CA LEU A 326 19.30 -19.09 -15.68
C LEU A 326 20.28 -20.12 -15.11
N SER A 327 20.04 -21.42 -15.34
CA SER A 327 20.98 -22.49 -14.95
C SER A 327 22.32 -22.35 -15.66
N ARG A 328 22.31 -22.07 -16.97
CA ARG A 328 23.54 -21.80 -17.75
C ARG A 328 24.27 -20.57 -17.23
N LYS A 329 23.56 -19.48 -16.93
CA LYS A 329 24.15 -18.25 -16.41
C LYS A 329 24.76 -18.42 -15.02
N ALA A 330 24.11 -19.19 -14.14
CA ALA A 330 24.67 -19.53 -12.84
C ALA A 330 25.99 -20.31 -12.96
N ALA A 331 26.06 -21.29 -13.87
CA ALA A 331 27.28 -22.06 -14.11
C ALA A 331 28.44 -21.19 -14.66
N GLN A 332 28.12 -20.23 -15.53
CA GLN A 332 29.11 -19.43 -16.29
C GLN A 332 29.58 -18.14 -15.62
N THR A 333 28.91 -17.66 -14.56
CA THR A 333 29.25 -16.38 -13.94
C THR A 333 30.57 -16.42 -13.17
N ASP A 334 31.31 -15.31 -13.14
CA ASP A 334 32.51 -15.13 -12.30
C ASP A 334 32.22 -14.41 -10.97
N ALA A 335 30.95 -14.06 -10.71
CA ALA A 335 30.52 -13.43 -9.47
C ALA A 335 30.69 -14.37 -8.26
N ASP A 336 31.06 -13.82 -7.09
CA ASP A 336 31.17 -14.59 -5.84
C ASP A 336 29.80 -14.91 -5.23
N VAL A 337 28.83 -14.04 -5.50
CA VAL A 337 27.47 -14.11 -4.95
C VAL A 337 26.45 -14.14 -6.09
N ILE A 338 25.53 -15.11 -6.04
CA ILE A 338 24.39 -15.20 -6.95
C ILE A 338 23.14 -14.90 -6.14
N VAL A 339 22.41 -13.84 -6.47
CA VAL A 339 21.07 -13.61 -5.91
C VAL A 339 20.05 -14.13 -6.91
N PHE A 340 19.36 -15.21 -6.54
CA PHE A 340 18.40 -15.88 -7.41
C PHE A 340 16.98 -15.40 -7.10
N CYS A 341 16.46 -14.49 -7.91
CA CYS A 341 15.10 -13.98 -7.88
C CYS A 341 14.15 -14.97 -8.58
N GLY A 342 13.64 -15.93 -7.81
CA GLY A 342 12.71 -16.94 -8.26
C GLY A 342 12.26 -17.81 -7.09
N VAL A 343 12.11 -19.12 -7.33
CA VAL A 343 11.66 -20.10 -6.33
C VAL A 343 12.79 -21.03 -5.90
N ARG A 344 12.61 -21.70 -4.76
CA ARG A 344 13.61 -22.52 -4.07
C ARG A 344 14.39 -23.47 -4.97
N PHE A 345 13.72 -24.34 -5.73
CA PHE A 345 14.40 -25.35 -6.54
C PHE A 345 15.33 -24.76 -7.61
N MET A 346 15.03 -23.55 -8.11
CA MET A 346 15.86 -22.88 -9.11
C MET A 346 17.15 -22.39 -8.48
N ALA A 347 17.05 -21.80 -7.28
CA ALA A 347 18.20 -21.38 -6.50
C ALA A 347 19.06 -22.58 -6.04
N GLU A 348 18.43 -23.71 -5.70
CA GLU A 348 19.14 -24.98 -5.45
C GLU A 348 19.88 -25.46 -6.70
N THR A 349 19.26 -25.39 -7.88
CA THR A 349 19.90 -25.76 -9.14
C THR A 349 21.10 -24.86 -9.44
N ALA A 350 21.00 -23.56 -9.18
CA ALA A 350 22.13 -22.65 -9.27
C ALA A 350 23.24 -23.04 -8.28
N ALA A 351 22.90 -23.38 -7.03
CA ALA A 351 23.89 -23.82 -6.04
C ALA A 351 24.60 -25.12 -6.45
N VAL A 352 23.87 -26.06 -7.06
CA VAL A 352 24.45 -27.30 -7.62
C VAL A 352 25.44 -27.01 -8.76
N LEU A 353 25.12 -26.05 -9.63
CA LEU A 353 25.94 -25.71 -10.81
C LEU A 353 27.09 -24.73 -10.51
N SER A 354 27.08 -24.13 -9.33
CA SER A 354 28.02 -23.09 -8.93
C SER A 354 28.76 -23.46 -7.65
N PRO A 355 29.47 -24.61 -7.60
CA PRO A 355 30.14 -25.06 -6.40
C PRO A 355 31.15 -24.00 -5.93
N GLY A 356 31.12 -23.66 -4.64
CA GLY A 356 31.99 -22.66 -4.03
C GLY A 356 31.49 -21.21 -4.08
N LYS A 357 30.40 -20.93 -4.80
CA LYS A 357 29.74 -19.60 -4.79
C LYS A 357 28.64 -19.53 -3.73
N THR A 358 28.36 -18.32 -3.24
CA THR A 358 27.23 -18.09 -2.33
C THR A 358 25.96 -17.85 -3.14
N VAL A 359 24.97 -18.74 -3.03
CA VAL A 359 23.66 -18.53 -3.64
C VAL A 359 22.66 -18.05 -2.60
N LEU A 360 22.05 -16.89 -2.85
CA LEU A 360 21.06 -16.24 -2.01
C LEU A 360 19.68 -16.30 -2.66
N LEU A 361 18.66 -16.62 -1.88
CA LEU A 361 17.26 -16.59 -2.27
C LEU A 361 16.54 -15.48 -1.48
N PRO A 362 16.00 -14.43 -2.13
CA PRO A 362 15.40 -13.30 -1.42
C PRO A 362 14.29 -13.67 -0.45
N VAL A 363 13.53 -14.72 -0.78
CA VAL A 363 12.40 -15.23 -0.01
C VAL A 363 12.55 -16.75 0.13
N PRO A 364 13.10 -17.25 1.24
CA PRO A 364 13.40 -18.68 1.41
C PRO A 364 12.21 -19.64 1.31
N ASP A 365 11.00 -19.15 1.63
CA ASP A 365 9.74 -19.90 1.57
C ASP A 365 9.02 -19.78 0.20
N ALA A 366 9.65 -19.19 -0.82
CA ALA A 366 9.12 -19.18 -2.19
C ALA A 366 9.20 -20.60 -2.79
N GLY A 367 8.09 -21.34 -2.70
CA GLY A 367 7.98 -22.74 -3.14
C GLY A 367 7.54 -22.90 -4.59
N CYS A 368 7.17 -24.12 -4.97
CA CYS A 368 6.59 -24.39 -6.28
C CYS A 368 5.68 -25.61 -6.18
N SER A 369 4.37 -25.43 -6.40
CA SER A 369 3.38 -26.52 -6.31
C SER A 369 3.73 -27.77 -7.11
N LEU A 370 4.48 -27.59 -8.21
CA LEU A 370 4.94 -28.67 -9.07
C LEU A 370 6.16 -29.40 -8.47
N ALA A 371 7.16 -28.65 -8.01
CA ALA A 371 8.34 -29.24 -7.36
C ALA A 371 7.99 -29.92 -6.05
N ASP A 372 7.07 -29.32 -5.28
CA ASP A 372 6.60 -29.85 -3.99
C ASP A 372 5.60 -31.01 -4.15
N SER A 373 5.31 -31.45 -5.39
CA SER A 373 4.41 -32.59 -5.65
C SER A 373 5.10 -33.96 -5.61
N ILE A 374 6.43 -33.99 -5.52
CA ILE A 374 7.24 -35.20 -5.36
C ILE A 374 8.45 -34.89 -4.49
N GLU A 375 8.77 -35.78 -3.56
CA GLU A 375 10.03 -35.71 -2.80
C GLU A 375 11.02 -36.77 -3.29
N GLY A 376 12.30 -36.63 -2.93
CA GLY A 376 13.33 -37.60 -3.30
C GLY A 376 12.99 -39.03 -2.86
N GLU A 377 12.34 -39.19 -1.70
CA GLU A 377 11.92 -40.50 -1.17
C GLU A 377 10.82 -41.15 -2.03
N ASP A 378 9.87 -40.35 -2.53
CA ASP A 378 8.80 -40.81 -3.42
C ASP A 378 9.39 -41.36 -4.72
N LEU A 379 10.33 -40.61 -5.32
CA LEU A 379 10.99 -41.04 -6.55
C LEU A 379 11.79 -42.33 -6.33
N GLN A 380 12.49 -42.46 -5.20
CA GLN A 380 13.20 -43.70 -4.88
C GLN A 380 12.25 -44.89 -4.70
N ALA A 381 11.11 -44.69 -4.05
CA ALA A 381 10.08 -45.71 -3.94
C ALA A 381 9.51 -46.09 -5.32
N TRP A 382 9.37 -45.12 -6.23
CA TRP A 382 8.88 -45.36 -7.58
C TRP A 382 9.91 -46.11 -8.44
N LYS A 383 11.21 -45.78 -8.33
CA LYS A 383 12.30 -46.53 -8.97
C LYS A 383 12.37 -47.98 -8.51
N LYS A 384 12.10 -48.27 -7.23
CA LYS A 384 12.05 -49.67 -6.73
C LYS A 384 10.97 -50.52 -7.41
N ARG A 385 9.87 -49.90 -7.86
CA ARG A 385 8.81 -50.57 -8.62
C ARG A 385 9.16 -50.73 -10.11
N HIS A 386 10.15 -49.97 -10.59
CA HIS A 386 10.61 -49.94 -11.97
C HIS A 386 12.16 -50.02 -12.03
N PRO A 387 12.76 -51.17 -11.65
CA PRO A 387 14.21 -51.27 -11.42
C PRO A 387 15.06 -51.02 -12.68
N ASP A 388 14.49 -51.26 -13.88
CA ASP A 388 15.13 -50.97 -15.16
C ASP A 388 14.71 -49.61 -15.77
N GLY A 389 13.85 -48.86 -15.07
CA GLY A 389 13.29 -47.61 -15.58
C GLY A 389 14.29 -46.46 -15.56
N THR A 390 14.32 -45.66 -16.63
CA THR A 390 15.11 -44.41 -16.67
C THR A 390 14.24 -43.23 -16.27
N VAL A 391 14.72 -42.42 -15.33
CA VAL A 391 14.03 -41.26 -14.80
C VAL A 391 14.48 -39.99 -15.50
N ILE A 392 13.52 -39.34 -16.18
CA ILE A 392 13.64 -37.97 -16.66
C ILE A 392 12.96 -37.06 -15.64
N SER A 393 13.74 -36.19 -15.00
CA SER A 393 13.20 -35.17 -14.08
C SER A 393 13.12 -33.82 -14.76
N TYR A 394 11.95 -33.21 -14.78
CA TYR A 394 11.87 -31.77 -15.01
C TYR A 394 12.67 -31.04 -13.93
N VAL A 395 13.33 -29.93 -14.26
CA VAL A 395 14.09 -29.11 -13.29
C VAL A 395 13.24 -28.56 -12.16
N ASN A 396 11.91 -28.49 -12.34
CA ASN A 396 10.93 -28.11 -11.33
C ASN A 396 10.71 -29.24 -10.31
N THR A 397 11.79 -29.67 -9.66
CA THR A 397 11.87 -30.65 -8.57
C THR A 397 12.95 -30.20 -7.59
N ASP A 398 12.94 -30.65 -6.34
CA ASP A 398 14.02 -30.31 -5.40
C ASP A 398 15.36 -30.97 -5.75
N ALA A 399 16.44 -30.56 -5.07
CA ALA A 399 17.77 -31.15 -5.28
C ALA A 399 17.83 -32.65 -4.97
N GLN A 400 17.03 -33.16 -4.03
CA GLN A 400 17.02 -34.59 -3.68
C GLN A 400 16.41 -35.45 -4.78
N THR A 401 15.32 -35.00 -5.38
CA THR A 401 14.68 -35.63 -6.54
C THR A 401 15.62 -35.62 -7.74
N LYS A 402 16.30 -34.49 -7.99
CA LYS A 402 17.34 -34.42 -9.02
C LYS A 402 18.47 -35.42 -8.78
N ALA A 403 18.93 -35.59 -7.54
CA ALA A 403 19.95 -36.56 -7.18
C ALA A 403 19.54 -38.02 -7.41
N ALA A 404 18.23 -38.31 -7.47
CA ALA A 404 17.68 -39.62 -7.76
C ALA A 404 17.36 -39.85 -9.26
N ALA A 405 17.36 -38.79 -10.07
CA ALA A 405 17.07 -38.83 -11.50
C ALA A 405 18.29 -39.25 -12.33
N ASP A 406 18.06 -39.76 -13.54
CA ASP A 406 19.14 -40.16 -14.45
C ASP A 406 19.56 -39.02 -15.39
N ILE A 407 18.59 -38.16 -15.74
CA ILE A 407 18.76 -36.93 -16.51
C ILE A 407 17.68 -35.91 -16.16
N CYS A 408 18.02 -34.62 -16.22
CA CYS A 408 17.04 -33.54 -16.09
C CYS A 408 16.52 -33.05 -17.46
N CYS A 409 15.41 -32.31 -17.47
CA CYS A 409 14.92 -31.58 -18.64
C CYS A 409 14.29 -30.24 -18.22
N THR A 410 13.98 -29.40 -19.20
CA THR A 410 13.17 -28.18 -19.06
C THR A 410 12.01 -28.20 -20.05
N SER A 411 11.01 -27.31 -19.92
CA SER A 411 9.97 -27.18 -20.95
C SER A 411 10.53 -26.85 -22.34
N ALA A 412 11.75 -26.30 -22.44
CA ALA A 412 12.41 -25.98 -23.69
C ALA A 412 13.07 -27.18 -24.40
N ASN A 413 13.50 -28.22 -23.67
CA ASN A 413 14.23 -29.37 -24.23
C ASN A 413 13.65 -30.74 -23.85
N ALA A 414 12.52 -30.82 -23.14
CA ALA A 414 11.92 -32.08 -22.69
C ALA A 414 11.69 -33.11 -23.80
N VAL A 415 11.19 -32.70 -24.97
CA VAL A 415 10.99 -33.60 -26.12
C VAL A 415 12.33 -34.19 -26.59
N LYS A 416 13.32 -33.33 -26.82
CA LYS A 416 14.67 -33.73 -27.25
C LYS A 416 15.35 -34.66 -26.25
N VAL A 417 15.22 -34.37 -24.95
CA VAL A 417 15.76 -35.22 -23.89
C VAL A 417 15.08 -36.59 -23.88
N ALA A 418 13.75 -36.63 -24.01
CA ALA A 418 13.00 -37.88 -24.00
C ALA A 418 13.31 -38.77 -25.21
N GLU A 419 13.45 -38.18 -26.41
CA GLU A 419 13.87 -38.90 -27.62
C GLU A 419 15.28 -39.47 -27.48
N ALA A 420 16.23 -38.66 -26.99
CA ALA A 420 17.60 -39.11 -26.76
C ALA A 420 17.70 -40.24 -25.72
N VAL A 421 16.87 -40.19 -24.67
CA VAL A 421 16.79 -41.27 -23.67
C VAL A 421 16.19 -42.53 -24.30
N ALA A 422 15.09 -42.39 -25.06
CA ALA A 422 14.39 -43.52 -25.69
C ALA A 422 15.29 -44.31 -26.66
N ASP A 423 16.14 -43.63 -27.43
CA ASP A 423 17.12 -44.25 -28.32
C ASP A 423 18.11 -45.17 -27.56
N GLY A 424 18.47 -44.78 -26.34
CA GLY A 424 19.41 -45.51 -25.48
C GLY A 424 18.80 -46.66 -24.67
N VAL A 425 17.47 -46.71 -24.53
CA VAL A 425 16.77 -47.64 -23.61
C VAL A 425 15.69 -48.45 -24.31
N ARG A 426 16.06 -49.16 -25.39
CA ARG A 426 15.15 -50.07 -26.12
C ARG A 426 14.52 -51.10 -25.19
N GLY A 427 13.20 -50.97 -24.97
CA GLY A 427 12.38 -51.93 -24.21
C GLY A 427 12.31 -51.71 -22.69
N LYS A 428 12.95 -50.66 -22.16
CA LYS A 428 12.86 -50.29 -20.73
C LYS A 428 11.86 -49.14 -20.54
N GLY A 429 11.22 -49.09 -19.37
CA GLY A 429 10.26 -48.03 -19.04
C GLY A 429 10.94 -46.66 -18.84
N ILE A 430 10.27 -45.58 -19.23
CA ILE A 430 10.72 -44.21 -18.96
C ILE A 430 9.75 -43.61 -17.94
N LEU A 431 10.29 -43.13 -16.82
CA LEU A 431 9.54 -42.41 -15.78
C LEU A 431 9.77 -40.91 -15.99
N PHE A 432 8.69 -40.13 -15.97
CA PHE A 432 8.75 -38.68 -16.11
C PHE A 432 8.16 -38.00 -14.87
N VAL A 433 8.96 -37.14 -14.22
CA VAL A 433 8.55 -36.38 -13.03
C VAL A 433 8.72 -34.88 -13.24
N PRO A 434 7.98 -34.04 -12.49
CA PRO A 434 6.77 -34.38 -11.74
C PRO A 434 5.49 -34.05 -12.54
N ASP A 435 5.64 -33.38 -13.69
CA ASP A 435 4.52 -32.75 -14.40
C ASP A 435 3.84 -33.70 -15.38
N ARG A 436 2.57 -34.00 -15.11
CA ARG A 436 1.76 -34.85 -15.99
C ARG A 436 1.44 -34.20 -17.33
N ASN A 437 1.27 -32.87 -17.38
CA ASN A 437 0.85 -32.14 -18.57
C ASN A 437 2.03 -32.01 -19.55
N LEU A 438 3.23 -31.69 -19.03
CA LEU A 438 4.45 -31.69 -19.84
C LEU A 438 4.79 -33.10 -20.31
N GLY A 439 4.68 -34.10 -19.43
CA GLY A 439 4.88 -35.50 -19.80
C GLY A 439 3.90 -35.99 -20.88
N ALA A 440 2.63 -35.59 -20.78
CA ALA A 440 1.61 -35.89 -21.79
C ALA A 440 1.91 -35.20 -23.13
N TYR A 441 2.34 -33.93 -23.08
CA TYR A 441 2.79 -33.20 -24.27
C TYR A 441 3.96 -33.91 -24.96
N VAL A 442 4.96 -34.35 -24.20
CA VAL A 442 6.11 -35.10 -24.73
C VAL A 442 5.66 -36.42 -25.35
N ASN A 443 4.82 -37.22 -24.67
CA ASN A 443 4.27 -38.47 -25.21
C ASN A 443 3.52 -38.24 -26.54
N SER A 444 2.68 -37.21 -26.59
CA SER A 444 1.91 -36.85 -27.79
C SER A 444 2.82 -36.44 -28.97
N THR A 445 3.85 -35.66 -28.68
CA THR A 445 4.72 -35.07 -29.72
C THR A 445 5.76 -36.07 -30.25
N SER A 446 6.35 -36.88 -29.38
CA SER A 446 7.41 -37.85 -29.73
C SER A 446 6.88 -39.25 -30.06
N GLY A 447 5.61 -39.54 -29.76
CA GLY A 447 5.03 -40.89 -29.86
C GLY A 447 5.47 -41.85 -28.75
N LEU A 448 6.19 -41.37 -27.74
CA LEU A 448 6.63 -42.16 -26.59
C LEU A 448 5.46 -42.51 -25.65
N ARG A 449 5.69 -43.52 -24.80
CA ARG A 449 4.76 -43.94 -23.74
C ARG A 449 5.49 -43.95 -22.39
N MET A 450 5.77 -42.76 -21.88
CA MET A 450 6.36 -42.58 -20.55
C MET A 450 5.30 -42.75 -19.45
N GLU A 451 5.70 -43.28 -18.30
CA GLU A 451 4.91 -43.29 -17.08
C GLU A 451 5.07 -41.95 -16.36
N LEU A 452 3.96 -41.28 -16.07
CA LEU A 452 3.96 -39.89 -15.64
C LEU A 452 3.58 -39.77 -14.17
N TRP A 453 4.36 -39.00 -13.41
CA TRP A 453 3.96 -38.57 -12.08
C TRP A 453 2.78 -37.62 -12.18
N LYS A 454 1.89 -37.64 -11.19
CA LYS A 454 0.60 -36.93 -11.25
C LYS A 454 0.66 -35.49 -10.72
N GLY A 455 1.84 -34.88 -10.67
CA GLY A 455 2.01 -33.47 -10.31
C GLY A 455 1.54 -32.52 -11.41
N CYS A 456 1.26 -31.27 -11.05
CA CYS A 456 0.89 -30.20 -11.97
C CYS A 456 1.20 -28.81 -11.39
N CYS A 457 1.47 -27.83 -12.25
CA CYS A 457 1.54 -26.43 -11.87
C CYS A 457 0.13 -25.84 -11.66
N HIS A 458 -0.17 -25.32 -10.48
CA HIS A 458 -1.50 -24.76 -10.18
C HIS A 458 -1.88 -23.55 -11.06
N VAL A 459 -0.89 -22.84 -11.61
CA VAL A 459 -1.13 -21.72 -12.55
C VAL A 459 -1.55 -22.27 -13.90
N HIS A 460 -0.72 -23.14 -14.49
CA HIS A 460 -0.95 -23.67 -15.84
C HIS A 460 -2.07 -24.69 -15.92
N GLU A 461 -2.40 -25.37 -14.82
CA GLU A 461 -3.56 -26.27 -14.73
C GLU A 461 -4.88 -25.53 -15.03
N ARG A 462 -4.93 -24.21 -14.84
CA ARG A 462 -6.10 -23.36 -15.13
C ARG A 462 -6.26 -23.05 -16.62
N ILE A 463 -5.24 -23.35 -17.44
CA ILE A 463 -5.24 -23.17 -18.89
C ILE A 463 -5.93 -24.38 -19.52
N THR A 464 -7.26 -24.35 -19.49
CA THR A 464 -8.11 -25.43 -20.03
C THR A 464 -8.39 -25.23 -21.51
N SER A 465 -8.76 -26.31 -22.21
CA SER A 465 -9.15 -26.23 -23.63
C SER A 465 -10.34 -25.31 -23.85
N LYS A 466 -11.26 -25.21 -22.88
CA LYS A 466 -12.38 -24.28 -22.92
C LYS A 466 -11.88 -22.83 -22.97
N LEU A 467 -10.97 -22.46 -22.08
CA LEU A 467 -10.43 -21.09 -22.02
C LEU A 467 -9.64 -20.74 -23.28
N VAL A 468 -8.86 -21.69 -23.81
CA VAL A 468 -8.14 -21.51 -25.07
C VAL A 468 -9.11 -21.38 -26.25
N GLY A 469 -10.18 -22.19 -26.28
CA GLY A 469 -11.25 -22.09 -27.29
C GLY A 469 -11.94 -20.73 -27.28
N GLU A 470 -12.32 -20.24 -26.10
CA GLU A 470 -12.91 -18.91 -25.93
C GLU A 470 -11.97 -17.80 -26.43
N ALA A 471 -10.65 -17.93 -26.21
CA ALA A 471 -9.67 -16.99 -26.72
C ALA A 471 -9.52 -17.05 -28.25
N LEU A 472 -9.55 -18.24 -28.85
CA LEU A 472 -9.52 -18.44 -30.29
C LEU A 472 -10.74 -17.85 -31.00
N ASP A 473 -11.91 -17.90 -30.35
CA ASP A 473 -13.16 -17.30 -30.84
C ASP A 473 -13.13 -15.77 -30.71
N LYS A 474 -12.62 -15.28 -29.57
CA LYS A 474 -12.54 -13.84 -29.29
C LYS A 474 -11.48 -13.11 -30.12
N TYR A 475 -10.37 -13.77 -30.42
CA TYR A 475 -9.22 -13.20 -31.12
C TYR A 475 -8.88 -14.02 -32.39
N PRO A 476 -9.66 -13.86 -33.47
CA PRO A 476 -9.55 -14.72 -34.65
C PRO A 476 -8.23 -14.56 -35.42
N GLU A 477 -7.56 -13.42 -35.28
CA GLU A 477 -6.27 -13.13 -35.94
C GLU A 477 -5.06 -13.47 -35.07
N ALA A 478 -5.28 -13.87 -33.81
CA ALA A 478 -4.21 -14.15 -32.87
C ALA A 478 -3.67 -15.58 -33.00
N GLU A 479 -2.36 -15.71 -32.85
CA GLU A 479 -1.74 -16.98 -32.48
C GLU A 479 -1.85 -17.16 -30.96
N VAL A 480 -2.20 -18.36 -30.50
CA VAL A 480 -2.29 -18.69 -29.08
C VAL A 480 -1.03 -19.47 -28.68
N LEU A 481 -0.18 -18.84 -27.88
CA LEU A 481 1.11 -19.38 -27.45
C LEU A 481 0.97 -19.95 -26.03
N ILE A 482 1.09 -21.26 -25.91
CA ILE A 482 0.71 -22.04 -24.73
C ILE A 482 1.95 -22.65 -24.09
N HIS A 483 2.06 -22.53 -22.77
CA HIS A 483 3.12 -23.25 -22.06
C HIS A 483 2.80 -24.76 -21.97
N PRO A 484 3.75 -25.68 -22.22
CA PRO A 484 3.53 -27.13 -22.16
C PRO A 484 3.10 -27.72 -20.80
N GLU A 485 3.05 -26.91 -19.75
CA GLU A 485 2.48 -27.31 -18.44
C GLU A 485 0.95 -27.15 -18.39
N ALA A 486 0.34 -26.59 -19.45
CA ALA A 486 -1.09 -26.31 -19.50
C ALA A 486 -1.95 -27.59 -19.50
N ALA A 487 -3.11 -27.55 -18.84
CA ALA A 487 -4.03 -28.69 -18.81
C ALA A 487 -4.57 -29.08 -20.21
N CYS A 488 -4.57 -28.15 -21.17
CA CYS A 488 -5.02 -28.40 -22.54
C CYS A 488 -4.02 -29.15 -23.44
N THR A 489 -2.81 -29.47 -22.96
CA THR A 489 -1.74 -30.07 -23.79
C THR A 489 -2.07 -31.48 -24.31
N SER A 490 -3.05 -32.13 -23.72
CA SER A 490 -3.52 -33.46 -24.12
C SER A 490 -4.78 -33.43 -25.00
N ASP A 491 -5.35 -32.26 -25.27
CA ASP A 491 -6.58 -32.13 -26.07
C ASP A 491 -6.27 -32.01 -27.57
N PRO A 492 -6.66 -33.00 -28.41
CA PRO A 492 -6.44 -32.96 -29.85
C PRO A 492 -7.04 -31.75 -30.55
N LYS A 493 -8.10 -31.14 -29.98
CA LYS A 493 -8.71 -29.93 -30.55
C LYS A 493 -7.80 -28.71 -30.43
N ILE A 494 -6.95 -28.68 -29.40
CA ILE A 494 -6.00 -27.60 -29.18
C ILE A 494 -4.70 -27.92 -29.89
N THR A 495 -4.14 -29.12 -29.70
CA THR A 495 -2.86 -29.51 -30.32
C THR A 495 -2.94 -29.61 -31.85
N GLY A 496 -4.11 -29.95 -32.40
CA GLY A 496 -4.34 -29.97 -33.85
C GLY A 496 -4.74 -28.61 -34.44
N ASN A 497 -4.88 -27.55 -33.64
CA ASN A 497 -5.27 -26.23 -34.15
C ASN A 497 -4.05 -25.51 -34.75
N PRO A 498 -4.11 -25.04 -36.00
CA PRO A 498 -2.97 -24.40 -36.66
C PRO A 498 -2.55 -23.04 -36.06
N ARG A 499 -3.35 -22.48 -35.14
CA ARG A 499 -3.04 -21.22 -34.43
C ARG A 499 -2.54 -21.46 -33.01
N CYS A 500 -2.51 -22.70 -32.52
CA CYS A 500 -2.05 -23.02 -31.17
C CYS A 500 -0.63 -23.57 -31.22
N PHE A 501 0.28 -22.92 -30.50
CA PHE A 501 1.69 -23.30 -30.46
C PHE A 501 2.13 -23.54 -29.02
N PHE A 502 2.98 -24.55 -28.80
CA PHE A 502 3.44 -24.93 -27.47
C PHE A 502 4.93 -24.64 -27.31
N TYR A 503 5.27 -23.75 -26.38
CA TYR A 503 6.64 -23.28 -26.17
C TYR A 503 6.96 -23.05 -24.69
N SER A 504 8.23 -23.22 -24.32
CA SER A 504 8.75 -22.66 -23.06
C SER A 504 8.57 -21.15 -23.04
N THR A 505 8.71 -20.51 -21.88
CA THR A 505 8.58 -19.06 -21.75
C THR A 505 9.54 -18.30 -22.69
N SER A 506 10.80 -18.72 -22.79
CA SER A 506 11.77 -18.15 -23.73
C SER A 506 11.36 -18.41 -25.19
N GLY A 507 10.76 -19.57 -25.49
CA GLY A 507 10.24 -19.91 -26.81
C GLY A 507 9.02 -19.06 -27.19
N ILE A 508 8.12 -18.77 -26.27
CA ILE A 508 6.99 -17.84 -26.47
C ILE A 508 7.53 -16.46 -26.84
N ILE A 509 8.46 -15.92 -26.07
CA ILE A 509 9.07 -14.61 -26.32
C ILE A 509 9.74 -14.57 -27.70
N ARG A 510 10.52 -15.61 -28.02
CA ARG A 510 11.19 -15.75 -29.32
C ARG A 510 10.19 -15.77 -30.47
N HIS A 511 9.12 -16.56 -30.35
CA HIS A 511 8.08 -16.69 -31.38
C HIS A 511 7.38 -15.36 -31.63
N VAL A 512 6.98 -14.64 -30.58
CA VAL A 512 6.35 -13.31 -30.72
C VAL A 512 7.28 -12.33 -31.47
N ARG A 513 8.58 -12.35 -31.13
CA ARG A 513 9.58 -11.48 -31.74
C ARG A 513 9.82 -11.79 -33.21
N GLU A 514 9.85 -13.07 -33.57
CA GLU A 514 10.22 -13.55 -34.91
C GLU A 514 9.02 -13.72 -35.86
N SER A 515 7.81 -13.89 -35.32
CA SER A 515 6.59 -14.04 -36.10
C SER A 515 6.21 -12.74 -36.82
N GLU A 516 5.70 -12.85 -38.05
CA GLU A 516 5.17 -11.72 -38.81
C GLU A 516 3.78 -11.28 -38.30
N ARG A 517 3.10 -12.12 -37.51
CA ARG A 517 1.79 -11.81 -36.93
C ARG A 517 1.86 -10.64 -35.97
N ARG A 518 0.73 -9.94 -35.80
CA ARG A 518 0.65 -8.76 -34.92
C ARG A 518 0.00 -9.04 -33.57
N GLN A 519 -0.86 -10.05 -33.47
CA GLN A 519 -1.66 -10.32 -32.29
C GLN A 519 -1.34 -11.73 -31.75
N PHE A 520 -1.13 -11.82 -30.44
CA PHE A 520 -0.78 -13.06 -29.75
C PHE A 520 -1.55 -13.17 -28.45
N VAL A 521 -2.16 -14.33 -28.20
CA VAL A 521 -2.70 -14.68 -26.89
C VAL A 521 -1.65 -15.48 -26.14
N ILE A 522 -1.25 -14.99 -24.97
CA ILE A 522 -0.18 -15.55 -24.16
C ILE A 522 -0.79 -16.38 -23.03
N ALA A 523 -0.68 -17.70 -23.16
CA ALA A 523 -1.22 -18.69 -22.23
C ALA A 523 -0.10 -19.24 -21.33
N THR A 524 0.38 -18.38 -20.43
CA THR A 524 1.33 -18.71 -19.35
C THR A 524 1.17 -17.71 -18.19
N GLU A 525 2.09 -17.69 -17.23
CA GLU A 525 2.07 -16.76 -16.09
C GLU A 525 2.25 -15.29 -16.53
N LEU A 526 1.51 -14.38 -15.89
CA LEU A 526 1.35 -12.98 -16.27
C LEU A 526 2.65 -12.16 -16.29
N GLY A 527 3.65 -12.51 -15.48
CA GLY A 527 4.93 -11.80 -15.40
C GLY A 527 5.71 -11.76 -16.71
N VAL A 528 5.49 -12.73 -17.62
CA VAL A 528 6.13 -12.73 -18.95
C VAL A 528 5.76 -11.51 -19.78
N MET A 529 4.59 -10.91 -19.53
CA MET A 529 4.07 -9.79 -20.30
C MET A 529 5.00 -8.58 -20.26
N HIS A 530 5.70 -8.36 -19.13
CA HIS A 530 6.71 -7.32 -19.00
C HIS A 530 7.86 -7.51 -20.00
N ARG A 531 8.38 -8.74 -20.11
CA ARG A 531 9.47 -9.00 -21.06
C ARG A 531 9.00 -8.91 -22.50
N LEU A 532 7.79 -9.38 -22.80
CA LEU A 532 7.20 -9.29 -24.13
C LEU A 532 7.03 -7.84 -24.59
N SER A 533 6.63 -6.93 -23.71
CA SER A 533 6.49 -5.51 -24.05
C SER A 533 7.84 -4.85 -24.37
N GLN A 534 8.93 -5.30 -23.72
CA GLN A 534 10.29 -4.83 -23.99
C GLN A 534 10.87 -5.39 -25.30
N GLU A 535 10.68 -6.68 -25.58
CA GLU A 535 11.27 -7.37 -26.74
C GLU A 535 10.46 -7.17 -28.04
N ALA A 536 9.15 -6.89 -27.91
CA ALA A 536 8.24 -6.81 -29.04
C ALA A 536 7.19 -5.67 -28.88
N PRO A 537 7.60 -4.41 -28.67
CA PRO A 537 6.69 -3.29 -28.35
C PRO A 537 5.66 -2.97 -29.46
N GLY A 538 5.90 -3.41 -30.70
CA GLY A 538 4.96 -3.24 -31.83
C GLY A 538 3.93 -4.35 -31.98
N LYS A 539 3.98 -5.39 -31.13
CA LYS A 539 3.06 -6.54 -31.14
C LYS A 539 2.01 -6.39 -30.05
N GLU A 540 0.81 -6.86 -30.32
CA GLU A 540 -0.29 -6.92 -29.37
C GLU A 540 -0.25 -8.28 -28.64
N CYS A 541 0.36 -8.29 -27.46
CA CYS A 541 0.39 -9.45 -26.57
C CYS A 541 -0.77 -9.35 -25.57
N ILE A 542 -1.67 -10.34 -25.59
CA ILE A 542 -2.88 -10.38 -24.77
C ILE A 542 -2.73 -11.53 -23.78
N PRO A 543 -2.79 -11.30 -22.45
CA PRO A 543 -2.77 -12.41 -21.51
C PRO A 543 -4.05 -13.24 -21.65
N LEU A 544 -3.93 -14.58 -21.64
CA LEU A 544 -5.11 -15.45 -21.68
C LEU A 544 -6.05 -15.17 -20.51
N SER A 545 -5.49 -14.88 -19.33
CA SER A 545 -6.23 -14.43 -18.15
C SER A 545 -5.30 -13.66 -17.21
N GLU A 546 -5.77 -12.54 -16.67
CA GLU A 546 -5.05 -11.74 -15.66
C GLU A 546 -4.88 -12.48 -14.32
N THR A 547 -5.58 -13.60 -14.14
CA THR A 547 -5.51 -14.39 -12.90
C THR A 547 -4.42 -15.47 -12.93
N LEU A 548 -3.70 -15.64 -14.04
CA LEU A 548 -2.59 -16.59 -14.18
C LEU A 548 -1.34 -16.04 -13.49
N VAL A 549 -1.37 -16.01 -12.16
CA VAL A 549 -0.32 -15.42 -11.32
C VAL A 549 0.24 -16.50 -10.39
N CYS A 550 1.56 -16.69 -10.40
CA CYS A 550 2.24 -17.56 -9.45
C CYS A 550 2.54 -16.79 -8.15
N GLY A 551 1.80 -17.10 -7.07
CA GLY A 551 1.94 -16.41 -5.78
C GLY A 551 3.37 -16.45 -5.23
N ASP A 552 4.06 -17.59 -5.32
CA ASP A 552 5.45 -17.74 -4.84
C ASP A 552 6.45 -16.87 -5.62
N MET A 553 6.29 -16.77 -6.95
CA MET A 553 7.14 -15.88 -7.76
C MET A 553 6.93 -14.40 -7.40
N LYS A 554 5.71 -14.01 -7.02
CA LYS A 554 5.40 -12.62 -6.62
C LYS A 554 5.79 -12.28 -5.18
N LYS A 555 6.20 -13.26 -4.37
CA LYS A 555 6.79 -12.96 -3.04
C LYS A 555 8.10 -12.19 -3.17
N VAL A 556 8.85 -12.38 -4.26
CA VAL A 556 10.10 -11.65 -4.53
C VAL A 556 9.77 -10.21 -4.90
N THR A 557 10.21 -9.27 -4.06
CA THR A 557 10.04 -7.82 -4.26
C THR A 557 11.38 -7.10 -4.32
N LEU A 558 11.41 -5.87 -4.83
CA LEU A 558 12.60 -5.00 -4.76
C LEU A 558 13.12 -4.85 -3.32
N LEU A 559 12.22 -4.71 -2.34
CA LEU A 559 12.60 -4.61 -0.93
C LEU A 559 13.29 -5.91 -0.46
N SER A 560 12.69 -7.06 -0.74
CA SER A 560 13.28 -8.36 -0.34
C SER A 560 14.66 -8.59 -0.97
N LEU A 561 14.86 -8.13 -2.22
CA LEU A 561 16.13 -8.18 -2.93
C LEU A 561 17.16 -7.23 -2.31
N PHE A 562 16.76 -5.99 -2.04
CA PHE A 562 17.59 -5.01 -1.34
C PHE A 562 18.06 -5.51 0.02
N GLU A 563 17.16 -6.01 0.87
CA GLU A 563 17.51 -6.57 2.19
C GLU A 563 18.46 -7.77 2.08
N THR A 564 18.30 -8.58 1.04
CA THR A 564 19.16 -9.74 0.78
C THR A 564 20.60 -9.30 0.51
N LEU A 565 20.77 -8.29 -0.32
CA LEU A 565 22.08 -7.71 -0.62
C LEU A 565 22.65 -6.92 0.56
N LEU A 566 21.80 -6.22 1.32
CA LEU A 566 22.22 -5.38 2.45
C LEU A 566 22.72 -6.23 3.62
N HIS A 567 21.94 -7.23 4.03
CA HIS A 567 22.23 -8.00 5.24
C HIS A 567 22.97 -9.31 4.97
N ARG A 568 22.81 -9.89 3.77
CA ARG A 568 23.34 -11.23 3.41
C ARG A 568 23.10 -12.26 4.51
N SER A 569 21.87 -12.26 5.05
CA SER A 569 21.49 -13.09 6.20
C SER A 569 21.74 -14.58 5.90
N PRO A 570 22.31 -15.36 6.84
CA PRO A 570 22.50 -16.80 6.66
C PRO A 570 21.23 -17.57 6.32
N ARG A 571 20.06 -17.08 6.77
CA ARG A 571 18.75 -17.69 6.46
C ARG A 571 18.36 -17.62 4.98
N LYS A 572 18.97 -16.70 4.23
CA LYS A 572 18.74 -16.55 2.79
C LYS A 572 19.76 -17.33 1.94
N ILE A 573 20.77 -17.93 2.56
CA ILE A 573 21.76 -18.77 1.85
C ILE A 573 21.13 -20.12 1.54
N VAL A 574 21.15 -20.50 0.27
CA VAL A 574 20.75 -21.84 -0.16
C VAL A 574 21.84 -22.82 0.25
N THR A 575 21.48 -23.76 1.14
CA THR A 575 22.39 -24.77 1.66
C THR A 575 21.90 -26.15 1.26
N LEU A 576 22.79 -26.96 0.68
CA LEU A 576 22.51 -28.33 0.26
C LEU A 576 23.54 -29.27 0.88
N PRO A 577 23.16 -30.49 1.31
CA PRO A 577 24.13 -31.51 1.69
C PRO A 577 25.08 -31.81 0.53
N SER A 578 26.38 -31.91 0.82
CA SER A 578 27.43 -32.09 -0.20
C SER A 578 27.15 -33.29 -1.12
N GLU A 579 26.71 -34.42 -0.54
CA GLU A 579 26.35 -35.62 -1.30
C GLU A 579 25.17 -35.38 -2.25
N THR A 580 24.13 -34.68 -1.80
CA THR A 580 22.96 -34.34 -2.62
C THR A 580 23.35 -33.43 -3.77
N ALA A 581 24.16 -32.39 -3.49
CA ALA A 581 24.62 -31.47 -4.53
C ALA A 581 25.45 -32.18 -5.61
N GLN A 582 26.38 -33.06 -5.21
CA GLN A 582 27.21 -33.84 -6.13
C GLN A 582 26.36 -34.79 -7.00
N LYS A 583 25.40 -35.50 -6.40
CA LYS A 583 24.52 -36.42 -7.14
C LYS A 583 23.57 -35.67 -8.08
N ALA A 584 23.03 -34.54 -7.65
CA ALA A 584 22.15 -33.70 -8.48
C ALA A 584 22.88 -33.03 -9.65
N ALA A 585 24.21 -32.82 -9.54
CA ALA A 585 24.98 -32.17 -10.60
C ALA A 585 24.98 -32.95 -11.91
N SER A 586 25.14 -34.28 -11.87
CA SER A 586 25.26 -35.07 -13.11
C SER A 586 24.00 -35.03 -13.98
N PRO A 587 22.78 -35.27 -13.45
CA PRO A 587 21.55 -35.17 -14.25
C PRO A 587 21.30 -33.77 -14.83
N VAL A 588 21.65 -32.72 -14.07
CA VAL A 588 21.52 -31.32 -14.53
C VAL A 588 22.56 -31.00 -15.60
N GLN A 589 23.81 -31.45 -15.47
CA GLN A 589 24.83 -31.22 -16.50
C GLN A 589 24.51 -31.92 -17.82
N LYS A 590 24.08 -33.20 -17.77
CA LYS A 590 23.62 -33.93 -18.97
C LYS A 590 22.48 -33.21 -19.69
N MET A 591 21.58 -32.58 -18.93
CA MET A 591 20.52 -31.74 -19.50
C MET A 591 21.08 -30.51 -20.23
N LEU A 592 22.14 -29.89 -19.72
CA LEU A 592 22.71 -28.69 -20.33
C LEU A 592 23.48 -28.98 -21.63
N GLU A 593 24.01 -30.20 -21.75
CA GLU A 593 24.71 -30.72 -22.93
C GLU A 593 23.77 -31.07 -24.10
N LEU A 594 22.49 -31.35 -23.82
CA LEU A 594 21.43 -31.64 -24.78
C LEU A 594 20.57 -30.41 -25.10
#